data_AF-A0A3S3Z1W6-F1
#
_entry.id   AF-A0A3S3Z1W6-F1
#
_cell.length_a   1.000
_cell.length_b   1.000
_cell.length_c   1.000
_cell.angle_alpha   90.00
_cell.angle_beta   90.00
_cell.angle_gamma   90.00
#
_symmetry.space_group_name_H-M   'P 1'
#
loop_
_entity.id
_entity.type
_entity.pdbx_description
1 polymer ?
#
loop_
_entity_poly.entity_id
_entity_poly.type
_entity_poly.pdbx_seq_one_letter_code
_entity_poly.pdbx_strand_id
1 'polypeptide(L)'
;MYSKRFTNWCVSCILFLALLASACQKDQGDKSVEQKKAVAVADSALAATPSTNFLASSGILTLNVQDSTYTFNAAEDSVAFVNISVGGGRYFGITAINKAHTMSFAISSKGTAAAEVTKGVEGSQLLLRPDALHIKQYSLTQFTEAGDAGVLDLQRYRQDSVLAKGTFFTFLAHDDKADSPFYRVEGSFNLKLKQ
;
A
#
# COMPACT_ATOMS: atom_id res chain seq x y z
N MET A 1 25.81 1.37 67.37
CA MET A 1 24.38 1.70 67.18
C MET A 1 24.20 2.20 65.75
N TYR A 2 23.75 1.31 64.86
CA TYR A 2 23.69 1.57 63.41
C TYR A 2 22.53 2.51 63.04
N SER A 3 22.82 3.44 62.14
CA SER A 3 22.02 4.63 61.81
C SER A 3 20.69 4.32 61.11
N LYS A 4 19.59 4.32 61.87
CA LYS A 4 18.21 4.28 61.32
C LYS A 4 17.88 5.49 60.42
N ARG A 5 18.65 6.59 60.53
CA ARG A 5 18.44 7.82 59.74
C ARG A 5 19.01 7.71 58.32
N PHE A 6 20.06 6.92 58.11
CA PHE A 6 20.68 6.73 56.80
C PHE A 6 19.80 5.83 55.91
N THR A 7 19.22 4.76 56.48
CA THR A 7 18.31 3.87 55.76
C THR A 7 17.04 4.58 55.29
N ASN A 8 16.46 5.46 56.10
CA ASN A 8 15.28 6.25 55.70
C ASN A 8 15.60 7.26 54.59
N TRP A 9 16.82 7.81 54.55
CA TRP A 9 17.21 8.74 53.48
C TRP A 9 17.40 8.00 52.15
N CYS A 10 18.07 6.83 52.17
CA CYS A 10 18.24 6.01 50.97
C CYS A 10 16.90 5.53 50.38
N VAL A 11 15.93 5.14 51.23
CA VAL A 11 14.60 4.70 50.78
C VAL A 11 13.81 5.85 50.14
N SER A 12 13.88 7.06 50.68
CA SER A 12 13.26 8.24 50.04
C SER A 12 13.90 8.60 48.69
N CYS A 13 15.22 8.48 48.55
CA CYS A 13 15.88 8.74 47.27
C CYS A 13 15.50 7.73 46.18
N ILE A 14 15.32 6.45 46.53
CA ILE A 14 14.91 5.40 45.59
C ILE A 14 13.45 5.59 45.15
N LEU A 15 12.55 6.02 46.07
CA LEU A 15 11.15 6.34 45.73
C LEU A 15 11.02 7.55 44.80
N PHE A 16 11.89 8.56 44.92
CA PHE A 16 11.92 9.70 44.01
C PHE A 16 12.48 9.35 42.62
N LEU A 17 13.45 8.43 42.53
CA LEU A 17 13.98 7.95 41.25
C LEU A 17 12.98 7.08 40.49
N ALA A 18 12.13 6.30 41.19
CA ALA A 18 11.07 5.50 40.57
C ALA A 18 9.91 6.35 39.98
N LEU A 19 9.66 7.55 40.53
CA LEU A 19 8.65 8.49 40.03
C LEU A 19 9.08 9.24 38.75
N LEU A 20 10.39 9.33 38.46
CA LEU A 20 10.89 9.94 37.23
C LEU A 20 10.89 8.97 36.03
N ALA A 21 10.91 7.66 36.29
CA ALA A 21 10.86 6.64 35.23
C ALA A 21 9.45 6.46 34.63
N SER A 22 8.39 6.79 35.37
CA SER A 22 6.99 6.74 34.89
C SER A 22 6.52 8.02 34.18
N ALA A 23 7.32 9.09 34.21
CA ALA A 23 7.02 10.36 33.53
C ALA A 23 7.52 10.42 32.07
N CYS A 24 8.22 9.40 31.57
CA CYS A 24 8.76 9.34 30.20
C CYS A 24 8.03 8.36 29.26
N GLN A 25 6.71 8.21 29.41
CA GLN A 25 5.88 7.45 28.46
C GLN A 25 4.70 8.24 27.87
N LYS A 26 4.77 9.58 27.91
CA LYS A 26 3.69 10.43 27.40
C LYS A 26 4.12 11.35 26.27
N ASP A 27 4.69 10.81 25.19
CA ASP A 27 4.86 11.61 23.97
C ASP A 27 5.02 10.85 22.63
N GLN A 28 4.54 9.61 22.55
CA GLN A 28 4.48 8.88 21.26
C GLN A 28 3.11 8.97 20.57
N GLY A 29 2.09 9.54 21.24
CA GLY A 29 0.73 9.63 20.72
C GLY A 29 0.50 10.70 19.64
N ASP A 30 1.28 11.79 19.65
CA ASP A 30 0.95 12.98 18.87
C ASP A 30 1.53 12.98 17.45
N LYS A 31 2.73 12.39 17.27
CA LYS A 31 3.38 12.30 15.95
C LYS A 31 2.52 11.52 14.94
N SER A 32 1.80 10.49 15.40
CA SER A 32 0.95 9.68 14.53
C SER A 32 -0.29 10.42 14.03
N VAL A 33 -0.85 11.32 14.85
CA VAL A 33 -2.06 12.09 14.53
C VAL A 33 -1.71 13.28 13.65
N GLU A 34 -0.61 13.98 13.95
CA GLU A 34 -0.11 15.07 13.11
C GLU A 34 0.32 14.57 11.73
N GLN A 35 0.99 13.42 11.65
CA GLN A 35 1.37 12.81 10.37
C GLN A 35 0.14 12.38 9.56
N LYS A 36 -0.86 11.75 10.20
CA LYS A 36 -2.15 11.43 9.54
C LYS A 36 -2.88 12.68 9.06
N LYS A 37 -2.85 13.77 9.84
CA LYS A 37 -3.44 15.06 9.47
C LYS A 37 -2.70 15.71 8.31
N ALA A 38 -1.37 15.68 8.29
CA ALA A 38 -0.56 16.19 7.18
C ALA A 38 -0.82 15.42 5.88
N VAL A 39 -0.90 14.08 5.95
CA VAL A 39 -1.28 13.23 4.81
C VAL A 39 -2.69 13.55 4.31
N ALA A 40 -3.67 13.72 5.22
CA ALA A 40 -5.04 14.07 4.86
C ALA A 40 -5.18 15.47 4.23
N VAL A 41 -4.39 16.44 4.69
CA VAL A 41 -4.34 17.80 4.10
C VAL A 41 -3.72 17.77 2.71
N ALA A 42 -2.63 17.02 2.51
CA ALA A 42 -2.02 16.83 1.19
C ALA A 42 -2.99 16.14 0.21
N ASP A 43 -3.72 15.11 0.66
CA ASP A 43 -4.71 14.41 -0.15
C ASP A 43 -5.90 15.31 -0.53
N SER A 44 -6.27 16.25 0.35
CA SER A 44 -7.33 17.24 0.11
C SER A 44 -6.93 18.29 -0.94
N ALA A 45 -5.67 18.72 -0.96
CA ALA A 45 -5.17 19.64 -1.98
C ALA A 45 -5.13 19.01 -3.39
N LEU A 46 -4.88 17.70 -3.47
CA LEU A 46 -4.89 16.94 -4.72
C LEU A 46 -6.31 16.55 -5.19
N ALA A 47 -7.28 16.47 -4.27
CA ALA A 47 -8.65 16.02 -4.53
C ALA A 47 -9.47 16.90 -5.48
N ALA A 48 -8.97 18.09 -5.87
CA ALA A 48 -9.60 18.97 -6.86
C ALA A 48 -9.62 18.39 -8.29
N THR A 49 -8.90 17.29 -8.54
CA THR A 49 -8.98 16.56 -9.82
C THR A 49 -10.19 15.61 -9.86
N PRO A 50 -10.98 15.61 -10.95
CA PRO A 50 -12.10 14.69 -11.09
C PRO A 50 -11.61 13.24 -11.02
N SER A 51 -12.30 12.40 -10.24
CA SER A 51 -12.10 10.95 -10.20
C SER A 51 -12.51 10.39 -11.55
N THR A 52 -11.56 9.86 -12.31
CA THR A 52 -11.81 9.30 -13.64
C THR A 52 -10.97 8.05 -13.81
N ASN A 53 -11.61 6.98 -14.26
CA ASN A 53 -10.94 5.74 -14.62
C ASN A 53 -10.54 5.81 -16.11
N PHE A 54 -9.35 5.33 -16.43
CA PHE A 54 -8.81 5.37 -17.78
C PHE A 54 -8.35 3.99 -18.22
N LEU A 55 -8.89 3.52 -19.34
CA LEU A 55 -8.34 2.35 -20.02
C LEU A 55 -7.06 2.77 -20.76
N ALA A 56 -5.97 2.04 -20.53
CA ALA A 56 -4.72 2.24 -21.25
C ALA A 56 -4.88 1.75 -22.70
N SER A 57 -4.34 2.49 -23.66
CA SER A 57 -4.36 2.11 -25.08
C SER A 57 -3.18 1.23 -25.48
N SER A 58 -2.08 1.35 -24.74
CA SER A 58 -0.81 0.68 -24.96
C SER A 58 0.06 0.84 -23.72
N GLY A 59 1.17 0.09 -23.69
CA GLY A 59 2.05 0.04 -22.55
C GLY A 59 2.03 -1.32 -21.86
N ILE A 60 2.89 -1.45 -20.87
CA ILE A 60 3.16 -2.73 -20.22
C ILE A 60 2.93 -2.58 -18.72
N LEU A 61 2.27 -3.57 -18.14
CA LEU A 61 2.28 -3.85 -16.71
C LEU A 61 2.99 -5.19 -16.50
N THR A 62 3.99 -5.19 -15.65
CA THR A 62 4.73 -6.40 -15.27
C THR A 62 4.58 -6.62 -13.78
N LEU A 63 4.37 -7.87 -13.36
CA LEU A 63 4.45 -8.30 -11.97
C LEU A 63 5.32 -9.56 -11.85
N ASN A 64 6.16 -9.59 -10.83
CA ASN A 64 7.02 -10.69 -10.47
C ASN A 64 6.47 -11.32 -9.19
N VAL A 65 6.19 -12.62 -9.24
CA VAL A 65 5.75 -13.41 -8.10
C VAL A 65 6.67 -14.63 -8.02
N GLN A 66 7.48 -14.71 -6.96
CA GLN A 66 8.53 -15.73 -6.86
C GLN A 66 9.45 -15.69 -8.11
N ASP A 67 9.62 -16.83 -8.77
CA ASP A 67 10.44 -16.99 -9.98
C ASP A 67 9.66 -16.75 -11.29
N SER A 68 8.41 -16.28 -11.18
CA SER A 68 7.54 -16.06 -12.34
C SER A 68 7.33 -14.58 -12.61
N THR A 69 7.46 -14.20 -13.87
CA THR A 69 7.08 -12.87 -14.37
C THR A 69 5.82 -12.97 -15.21
N TYR A 70 4.81 -12.18 -14.84
CA TYR A 70 3.59 -12.02 -15.62
C TYR A 70 3.56 -10.63 -16.24
N THR A 71 3.05 -10.58 -17.47
CA THR A 71 2.98 -9.34 -18.25
C THR A 71 1.58 -9.17 -18.80
N PHE A 72 1.04 -7.97 -18.64
CA PHE A 72 -0.14 -7.51 -19.37
C PHE A 72 0.28 -6.46 -20.39
N ASN A 73 -0.07 -6.71 -21.65
CA ASN A 73 0.15 -5.77 -22.73
C ASN A 73 -1.13 -4.99 -22.98
N ALA A 74 -1.19 -3.70 -22.66
CA ALA A 74 -2.41 -2.91 -22.79
C ALA A 74 -2.91 -2.71 -24.24
N ALA A 75 -2.12 -3.12 -25.25
CA ALA A 75 -2.59 -3.20 -26.64
C ALA A 75 -3.44 -4.46 -26.92
N GLU A 76 -3.33 -5.49 -26.10
CA GLU A 76 -3.97 -6.81 -26.27
C GLU A 76 -4.92 -7.15 -25.12
N ASP A 77 -4.52 -6.77 -23.91
CA ASP A 77 -5.18 -6.99 -22.63
C ASP A 77 -5.91 -5.73 -22.18
N SER A 78 -6.90 -5.90 -21.29
CA SER A 78 -7.60 -4.77 -20.68
C SER A 78 -6.86 -4.32 -19.44
N VAL A 79 -6.10 -3.24 -19.55
CA VAL A 79 -5.37 -2.61 -18.44
C VAL A 79 -5.92 -1.22 -18.19
N ALA A 80 -6.34 -0.91 -16.97
CA ALA A 80 -6.87 0.39 -16.61
C ALA A 80 -6.17 0.97 -15.39
N PHE A 81 -5.97 2.28 -15.41
CA PHE A 81 -5.66 3.05 -14.21
C PHE A 81 -6.96 3.56 -13.61
N VAL A 82 -7.21 3.20 -12.35
CA VAL A 82 -8.42 3.60 -11.63
C VAL A 82 -8.12 4.75 -10.68
N ASN A 83 -9.04 5.69 -10.59
CA ASN A 83 -9.04 6.79 -9.63
C ASN A 83 -10.49 7.07 -9.26
N ILE A 84 -10.91 6.50 -8.13
CA ILE A 84 -12.30 6.38 -7.71
C ILE A 84 -12.54 7.01 -6.34
N SER A 85 -13.78 7.40 -6.09
CA SER A 85 -14.27 7.80 -4.78
C SER A 85 -15.34 6.80 -4.32
N VAL A 86 -15.13 6.12 -3.20
CA VAL A 86 -16.05 5.12 -2.65
C VAL A 86 -16.07 5.19 -1.13
N GLY A 87 -17.26 5.15 -0.52
CA GLY A 87 -17.41 5.14 0.94
C GLY A 87 -16.80 6.35 1.66
N GLY A 88 -16.78 7.52 1.00
CA GLY A 88 -16.14 8.74 1.52
C GLY A 88 -14.60 8.74 1.44
N GLY A 89 -13.98 7.66 0.93
CA GLY A 89 -12.56 7.56 0.65
C GLY A 89 -12.26 7.73 -0.84
N ARG A 90 -11.03 8.16 -1.16
CA ARG A 90 -10.49 8.16 -2.52
C ARG A 90 -9.45 7.07 -2.65
N TYR A 91 -9.41 6.43 -3.80
CA TYR A 91 -8.46 5.38 -4.10
C TYR A 91 -7.97 5.51 -5.53
N PHE A 92 -6.72 5.15 -5.75
CA PHE A 92 -6.17 5.01 -7.09
C PHE A 92 -5.39 3.71 -7.20
N GLY A 93 -5.20 3.24 -8.43
CA GLY A 93 -4.58 1.94 -8.63
C GLY A 93 -4.59 1.48 -10.07
N ILE A 94 -4.23 0.22 -10.26
CA ILE A 94 -4.19 -0.44 -11.56
C ILE A 94 -5.04 -1.69 -11.48
N THR A 95 -5.81 -1.94 -12.53
CA THR A 95 -6.48 -3.22 -12.76
C THR A 95 -6.11 -3.73 -14.14
N ALA A 96 -5.94 -5.04 -14.27
CA ALA A 96 -5.58 -5.70 -15.51
C ALA A 96 -6.25 -7.07 -15.61
N ILE A 97 -6.73 -7.41 -16.80
CA ILE A 97 -7.19 -8.75 -17.14
C ILE A 97 -6.69 -9.10 -18.54
N ASN A 98 -6.12 -10.29 -18.67
CA ASN A 98 -5.61 -10.74 -19.96
C ASN A 98 -6.76 -11.09 -20.90
N LYS A 99 -6.52 -11.05 -22.22
CA LYS A 99 -7.55 -11.33 -23.23
C LYS A 99 -8.22 -12.71 -23.09
N ALA A 100 -7.47 -13.71 -22.62
CA ALA A 100 -7.98 -15.05 -22.39
C ALA A 100 -8.83 -15.17 -21.12
N HIS A 101 -8.90 -14.13 -20.29
CA HIS A 101 -9.55 -14.12 -18.97
C HIS A 101 -9.02 -15.22 -18.03
N THR A 102 -7.79 -15.67 -18.21
CA THR A 102 -7.12 -16.65 -17.36
C THR A 102 -6.27 -16.01 -16.28
N MET A 103 -6.05 -14.70 -16.35
CA MET A 103 -5.25 -13.96 -15.39
C MET A 103 -5.82 -12.56 -15.19
N SER A 104 -5.96 -12.16 -13.93
CA SER A 104 -6.29 -10.77 -13.58
C SER A 104 -5.50 -10.30 -12.38
N PHE A 105 -5.17 -9.02 -12.36
CA PHE A 105 -4.42 -8.38 -11.30
C PHE A 105 -5.05 -7.04 -10.95
N ALA A 106 -5.08 -6.70 -9.67
CA ALA A 106 -5.43 -5.36 -9.22
C ALA A 106 -4.55 -4.97 -8.04
N ILE A 107 -4.18 -3.69 -7.97
CA ILE A 107 -3.49 -3.08 -6.83
C ILE A 107 -3.99 -1.66 -6.64
N SER A 108 -4.17 -1.22 -5.40
CA SER A 108 -4.66 0.11 -5.08
C SER A 108 -4.04 0.68 -3.82
N SER A 109 -4.08 2.00 -3.74
CA SER A 109 -3.71 2.82 -2.59
C SER A 109 -4.81 3.82 -2.30
N LYS A 110 -4.92 4.20 -1.03
CA LYS A 110 -5.81 5.28 -0.58
C LYS A 110 -5.20 6.65 -0.89
N GLY A 111 -6.05 7.60 -1.25
CA GLY A 111 -5.69 8.98 -1.55
C GLY A 111 -6.02 9.38 -2.99
N THR A 112 -5.38 10.46 -3.45
CA THR A 112 -5.56 10.98 -4.81
C THR A 112 -4.33 10.68 -5.66
N ALA A 113 -4.54 10.23 -6.89
CA ALA A 113 -3.45 10.04 -7.85
C ALA A 113 -2.83 11.40 -8.25
N ALA A 114 -1.51 11.49 -8.18
CA ALA A 114 -0.72 12.63 -8.64
C ALA A 114 0.64 12.12 -9.17
N ALA A 115 1.34 12.96 -9.93
CA ALA A 115 2.73 12.65 -10.26
C ALA A 115 3.60 12.69 -9.00
N GLU A 116 4.65 11.87 -8.99
CA GLU A 116 5.62 11.77 -7.90
C GLU A 116 4.98 11.48 -6.52
N VAL A 117 3.96 10.63 -6.51
CA VAL A 117 3.25 10.21 -5.29
C VAL A 117 3.60 8.78 -4.93
N THR A 118 3.99 8.58 -3.68
CA THR A 118 4.26 7.26 -3.11
C THR A 118 3.27 7.01 -1.96
N LYS A 119 2.50 5.92 -2.03
CA LYS A 119 1.47 5.57 -1.03
C LYS A 119 1.54 4.10 -0.64
N GLY A 120 1.12 3.80 0.59
CA GLY A 120 0.94 2.44 1.05
C GLY A 120 -0.13 1.70 0.23
N VAL A 121 0.08 0.42 -0.02
CA VAL A 121 -0.90 -0.45 -0.66
C VAL A 121 -2.04 -0.74 0.32
N GLU A 122 -3.28 -0.60 -0.15
CA GLU A 122 -4.50 -0.80 0.66
C GLU A 122 -5.37 -1.93 0.11
N GLY A 123 -5.10 -2.37 -1.13
CA GLY A 123 -5.74 -3.54 -1.73
C GLY A 123 -4.86 -4.12 -2.81
N SER A 124 -4.82 -5.45 -2.90
CA SER A 124 -4.15 -6.14 -3.99
C SER A 124 -4.72 -7.54 -4.17
N GLN A 125 -4.82 -7.97 -5.43
CA GLN A 125 -5.26 -9.32 -5.78
C GLN A 125 -4.61 -9.77 -7.09
N LEU A 126 -4.20 -11.03 -7.13
CA LEU A 126 -3.84 -11.76 -8.35
C LEU A 126 -4.68 -13.03 -8.43
N LEU A 127 -5.39 -13.19 -9.55
CA LEU A 127 -6.16 -14.39 -9.86
C LEU A 127 -5.51 -15.06 -11.06
N LEU A 128 -5.17 -16.34 -10.92
CA LEU A 128 -4.67 -17.19 -11.99
C LEU A 128 -5.61 -18.38 -12.17
N ARG A 129 -6.04 -18.58 -13.40
CA ARG A 129 -6.91 -19.68 -13.81
C ARG A 129 -6.25 -20.40 -14.98
N PRO A 130 -5.26 -21.28 -14.72
CA PRO A 130 -4.59 -22.03 -15.79
C PRO A 130 -5.56 -22.91 -16.59
N ASP A 131 -6.63 -23.39 -15.96
CA ASP A 131 -7.70 -24.14 -16.61
C ASP A 131 -9.05 -23.94 -15.87
N ALA A 132 -10.12 -24.61 -16.35
CA ALA A 132 -11.46 -24.44 -15.81
C ALA A 132 -11.65 -24.97 -14.37
N LEU A 133 -10.76 -25.83 -13.88
CA LEU A 133 -10.88 -26.52 -12.60
C LEU A 133 -9.92 -25.97 -11.54
N HIS A 134 -8.82 -25.36 -11.95
CA HIS A 134 -7.80 -24.83 -11.05
C HIS A 134 -7.83 -23.30 -11.05
N ILE A 135 -8.13 -22.73 -9.89
CA ILE A 135 -8.04 -21.29 -9.62
C ILE A 135 -7.03 -21.10 -8.49
N LYS A 136 -6.04 -20.26 -8.71
CA LYS A 136 -5.12 -19.78 -7.68
C LYS A 136 -5.44 -18.32 -7.41
N GLN A 137 -5.86 -18.04 -6.19
CA GLN A 137 -6.09 -16.68 -5.73
C GLN A 137 -4.98 -16.27 -4.76
N TYR A 138 -4.46 -15.07 -4.99
CA TYR A 138 -3.56 -14.39 -4.09
C TYR A 138 -4.19 -13.05 -3.73
N SER A 139 -4.25 -12.75 -2.44
CA SER A 139 -4.81 -11.49 -1.93
C SER A 139 -3.80 -10.82 -1.02
N LEU A 140 -3.94 -9.50 -0.86
CA LEU A 140 -3.19 -8.74 0.13
C LEU A 140 -3.31 -9.43 1.49
N THR A 141 -2.17 -9.68 2.13
CA THR A 141 -2.17 -10.28 3.46
C THR A 141 -2.88 -9.39 4.48
N GLN A 142 -3.67 -9.98 5.36
CA GLN A 142 -4.28 -9.28 6.49
C GLN A 142 -3.31 -9.11 7.67
N PHE A 143 -2.11 -9.70 7.57
CA PHE A 143 -1.13 -9.79 8.66
C PHE A 143 0.01 -8.76 8.53
N THR A 144 -0.24 -7.63 7.88
CA THR A 144 0.71 -6.51 7.79
C THR A 144 0.28 -5.36 8.69
N GLU A 145 1.23 -4.74 9.40
CA GLU A 145 0.96 -3.47 10.06
C GLU A 145 0.69 -2.36 9.03
N ALA A 146 0.12 -1.25 9.48
CA ALA A 146 -0.15 -0.11 8.61
C ALA A 146 1.16 0.45 8.02
N GLY A 147 1.35 0.31 6.71
CA GLY A 147 2.58 0.68 5.99
C GLY A 147 3.43 -0.50 5.53
N ASP A 148 3.19 -1.70 6.06
CA ASP A 148 3.95 -2.91 5.72
C ASP A 148 3.35 -3.71 4.56
N ALA A 149 2.12 -3.37 4.17
CA ALA A 149 1.37 -3.99 3.08
C ALA A 149 2.02 -3.77 1.69
N GLY A 150 3.03 -2.90 1.63
CA GLY A 150 3.77 -2.54 0.44
C GLY A 150 3.52 -1.10 0.00
N VAL A 151 4.07 -0.74 -1.14
CA VAL A 151 4.08 0.63 -1.67
C VAL A 151 3.70 0.63 -3.14
N LEU A 152 2.85 1.58 -3.53
CA LEU A 152 2.60 1.99 -4.91
C LEU A 152 3.26 3.35 -5.14
N ASP A 153 4.24 3.38 -6.03
CA ASP A 153 4.97 4.57 -6.43
C ASP A 153 4.52 5.02 -7.82
N LEU A 154 3.89 6.19 -7.90
CA LEU A 154 3.37 6.79 -9.12
C LEU A 154 4.29 7.93 -9.56
N GLN A 155 5.19 7.61 -10.49
CA GLN A 155 6.20 8.54 -10.99
C GLN A 155 5.60 9.57 -11.96
N ARG A 156 4.72 9.12 -12.86
CA ARG A 156 4.00 10.01 -13.78
C ARG A 156 2.53 9.66 -13.81
N TYR A 157 1.69 10.69 -13.92
CA TYR A 157 0.25 10.53 -14.03
C TYR A 157 -0.32 11.62 -14.94
N ARG A 158 -1.00 11.19 -16.00
CA ARG A 158 -1.69 12.06 -16.98
C ARG A 158 -0.86 13.25 -17.46
N GLN A 159 0.39 12.97 -17.84
CA GLN A 159 1.30 13.97 -18.40
C GLN A 159 1.74 13.51 -19.78
N ASP A 160 1.72 14.43 -20.74
CA ASP A 160 2.01 14.17 -22.15
C ASP A 160 1.11 13.05 -22.72
N SER A 161 1.70 11.93 -23.15
CA SER A 161 1.00 10.72 -23.58
C SER A 161 0.94 9.61 -22.51
N VAL A 162 1.53 9.84 -21.33
CA VAL A 162 1.59 8.85 -20.26
C VAL A 162 0.30 8.93 -19.46
N LEU A 163 -0.43 7.82 -19.43
CA LEU A 163 -1.56 7.66 -18.52
C LEU A 163 -1.04 7.53 -17.09
N ALA A 164 -0.18 6.55 -16.84
CA ALA A 164 0.41 6.29 -15.55
C ALA A 164 1.75 5.54 -15.73
N LYS A 165 2.78 5.94 -15.00
CA LYS A 165 4.06 5.24 -14.94
C LYS A 165 4.51 5.12 -13.49
N GLY A 166 5.02 3.97 -13.11
CA GLY A 166 5.51 3.75 -11.77
C GLY A 166 5.91 2.32 -11.46
N THR A 167 6.07 2.06 -10.17
CA THR A 167 6.46 0.76 -9.62
C THR A 167 5.61 0.44 -8.40
N PHE A 168 5.57 -0.83 -8.02
CA PHE A 168 4.98 -1.23 -6.75
C PHE A 168 5.70 -2.44 -6.18
N PHE A 169 5.55 -2.63 -4.88
CA PHE A 169 5.69 -3.94 -4.27
C PHE A 169 4.58 -4.14 -3.23
N THR A 170 4.24 -5.39 -2.97
CA THR A 170 3.26 -5.80 -1.97
C THR A 170 3.53 -7.23 -1.51
N PHE A 171 2.79 -7.71 -0.53
CA PHE A 171 2.85 -9.08 -0.05
C PHE A 171 1.49 -9.74 -0.23
N LEU A 172 1.45 -10.83 -1.01
CA LEU A 172 0.23 -11.58 -1.23
C LEU A 172 0.29 -12.94 -0.54
N ALA A 173 -0.83 -13.36 0.05
CA ALA A 173 -1.05 -14.68 0.60
C ALA A 173 -1.92 -15.51 -0.34
N HIS A 174 -1.65 -16.80 -0.47
CA HIS A 174 -2.52 -17.71 -1.23
C HIS A 174 -3.75 -18.10 -0.40
N ASP A 175 -4.94 -17.99 -1.00
CA ASP A 175 -6.24 -18.37 -0.40
C ASP A 175 -6.60 -17.69 0.93
N ASP A 176 -5.94 -16.59 1.31
CA ASP A 176 -6.17 -15.85 2.57
C ASP A 176 -6.17 -16.73 3.84
N LYS A 177 -5.41 -17.84 3.82
CA LYS A 177 -5.30 -18.75 4.97
C LYS A 177 -4.27 -18.20 5.96
N ALA A 178 -4.56 -18.33 7.25
CA ALA A 178 -3.71 -17.82 8.33
C ALA A 178 -2.25 -18.36 8.28
N ASP A 179 -2.07 -19.59 7.81
CA ASP A 179 -0.75 -20.26 7.72
C ASP A 179 -0.14 -20.19 6.31
N SER A 180 -0.71 -19.39 5.40
CA SER A 180 -0.23 -19.29 4.02
C SER A 180 1.05 -18.47 3.97
N PRO A 181 2.13 -18.93 3.32
CA PRO A 181 3.34 -18.14 3.14
C PRO A 181 3.02 -16.85 2.37
N PHE A 182 3.67 -15.76 2.76
CA PHE A 182 3.59 -14.49 2.06
C PHE A 182 4.58 -14.45 0.91
N TYR A 183 4.09 -14.02 -0.25
CA TYR A 183 4.90 -13.83 -1.44
C TYR A 183 5.05 -12.34 -1.70
N ARG A 184 6.30 -11.87 -1.70
CA ARG A 184 6.59 -10.54 -2.19
C ARG A 184 6.29 -10.49 -3.68
N VAL A 185 5.45 -9.55 -4.06
CA VAL A 185 5.08 -9.27 -5.45
C VAL A 185 5.61 -7.89 -5.78
N GLU A 186 6.43 -7.81 -6.82
CA GLU A 186 6.98 -6.55 -7.30
C GLU A 186 6.50 -6.30 -8.71
N GLY A 187 6.29 -5.05 -9.09
CA GLY A 187 5.88 -4.76 -10.44
C GLY A 187 6.22 -3.35 -10.89
N SER A 188 6.07 -3.16 -12.19
CA SER A 188 6.25 -1.88 -12.84
C SER A 188 5.19 -1.70 -13.91
N PHE A 189 4.85 -0.45 -14.18
CA PHE A 189 3.86 -0.11 -15.18
C PHE A 189 4.29 1.14 -15.93
N ASN A 190 4.04 1.13 -17.24
CA ASN A 190 4.18 2.29 -18.10
C ASN A 190 3.04 2.26 -19.10
N LEU A 191 1.93 2.90 -18.74
CA LEU A 191 0.66 2.90 -19.43
C LEU A 191 0.48 4.22 -20.18
N LYS A 192 -0.06 4.15 -21.39
CA LYS A 192 -0.26 5.32 -22.25
C LYS A 192 -1.75 5.55 -22.53
N LEU A 193 -2.10 6.82 -22.72
CA LEU A 193 -3.42 7.22 -23.21
C LEU A 193 -3.55 6.88 -24.70
N LYS A 194 -4.78 6.74 -25.19
CA LYS A 194 -5.03 6.66 -26.63
C LYS A 194 -4.63 8.00 -27.25
N GLN A 195 -3.69 7.96 -28.18
CA GLN A 195 -3.39 9.10 -29.05
C GLN A 195 -4.52 9.26 -30.08
#